data_AF-A0A7J4LWN1-F1
#
_entry.id   AF-A0A7J4LWN1-F1
#
_cell.length_a   1.000
_cell.length_b   1.000
_cell.length_c   1.000
_cell.angle_alpha   90.00
_cell.angle_beta   90.00
_cell.angle_gamma   90.00
#
_symmetry.space_group_name_H-M   'P 1'
#
loop_
_entity.id
_entity.type
_entity.pdbx_description
1 polymer ?
#
loop_
_entity_poly.entity_id
_entity_poly.type
_entity_poly.pdbx_seq_one_letter_code
_entity_poly.pdbx_strand_id
1 'polypeptide(L)'
;MGGSREQIISRIEKDIVLLEKEQGLAAEEVLEIVKERLHDKKEPLLPLSIFSNDSLSPLETITTYLKEQRNYSYRTIAALLNRNEGPIAVTYRRAREKKKEQLNTSSSSFVPVSIFRSKTSVLESLVLYLKDDLSMNLTQIAHVLRRDHTTVWTVYRRGKNKT
;
A
#
# COMPACT_ATOMS: atom_id res chain seq x y z
N MET A 1 -13.85 16.01 11.55
CA MET A 1 -12.92 15.26 10.67
C MET A 1 -13.54 14.91 9.30
N GLY A 2 -14.48 15.71 8.75
CA GLY A 2 -15.17 15.42 7.46
C GLY A 2 -14.53 16.05 6.21
N GLY A 3 -13.78 17.14 6.35
CA GLY A 3 -13.36 17.98 5.22
C GLY A 3 -12.43 17.32 4.19
N SER A 4 -11.59 16.34 4.56
CA SER A 4 -10.64 15.74 3.61
C SER A 4 -11.32 14.82 2.60
N ARG A 5 -12.39 14.11 2.98
CA ARG A 5 -13.12 13.23 2.07
C ARG A 5 -14.00 14.01 1.11
N GLU A 6 -14.72 15.02 1.61
CA GLU A 6 -15.55 15.90 0.80
C GLU A 6 -14.72 16.67 -0.24
N GLN A 7 -13.52 17.11 0.13
CA GLN A 7 -12.61 17.76 -0.81
C GLN A 7 -12.14 16.83 -1.93
N ILE A 8 -11.85 15.56 -1.61
CA ILE A 8 -11.46 14.56 -2.62
C ILE A 8 -12.64 14.26 -3.55
N ILE A 9 -13.84 14.05 -2.98
CA ILE A 9 -15.06 13.80 -3.76
C ILE A 9 -15.35 14.97 -4.68
N SER A 10 -15.31 16.21 -4.16
CA SER A 10 -15.53 17.42 -4.97
C SER A 10 -14.51 17.59 -6.10
N ARG A 11 -13.27 17.13 -5.92
CA ARG A 11 -12.28 17.12 -7.01
C ARG A 11 -12.65 16.09 -8.08
N ILE A 12 -13.00 14.87 -7.67
CA ILE A 12 -13.40 13.80 -8.59
C ILE A 12 -14.65 14.21 -9.38
N GLU A 13 -15.64 14.82 -8.73
CA GLU A 13 -16.86 15.33 -9.39
C GLU A 13 -16.52 16.35 -10.48
N LYS A 14 -15.60 17.30 -10.20
CA LYS A 14 -15.17 18.28 -11.19
C LYS A 14 -14.47 17.64 -12.40
N ASP A 15 -13.61 16.66 -12.15
CA ASP A 15 -12.89 15.95 -13.20
C ASP A 15 -13.85 15.12 -14.07
N ILE A 16 -14.88 14.49 -13.47
CA ILE A 16 -15.93 13.77 -14.21
C ILE A 16 -16.73 14.72 -15.11
N VAL A 17 -17.16 15.87 -14.58
CA VAL A 17 -17.88 16.89 -15.36
C VAL A 17 -17.04 17.42 -16.52
N LEU A 18 -15.72 17.52 -16.35
CA LEU A 18 -14.83 17.93 -17.43
C LEU A 18 -14.76 16.86 -18.53
N LEU A 19 -14.65 15.58 -18.16
CA LEU A 19 -14.64 14.45 -19.09
C LEU A 19 -15.95 14.33 -19.87
N GLU A 20 -17.10 14.56 -19.22
CA GLU A 20 -18.40 14.64 -19.88
C GLU A 20 -18.41 15.71 -20.98
N LYS A 21 -17.86 16.89 -20.70
CA LYS A 21 -17.85 18.02 -21.65
C LYS A 21 -16.87 17.82 -22.80
N GLU A 22 -15.69 17.27 -22.53
CA GLU A 22 -14.61 17.17 -23.52
C GLU A 22 -14.70 15.90 -24.38
N GLN A 23 -15.21 14.80 -23.81
CA GLN A 23 -15.20 13.49 -24.45
C GLN A 23 -16.57 12.84 -24.56
N GLY A 24 -17.63 13.47 -24.03
CA GLY A 24 -18.99 12.93 -24.07
C GLY A 24 -19.18 11.67 -23.24
N LEU A 25 -18.26 11.37 -22.32
CA LEU A 25 -18.30 10.20 -21.45
C LEU A 25 -19.19 10.48 -20.26
N ALA A 26 -20.30 9.75 -20.11
CA ALA A 26 -21.18 9.88 -18.95
C ALA A 26 -20.45 9.45 -17.65
N ALA A 27 -20.85 10.02 -16.51
CA ALA A 27 -20.29 9.66 -15.21
C ALA A 27 -20.28 8.15 -14.93
N GLU A 28 -21.32 7.43 -15.35
CA GLU A 28 -21.41 5.97 -15.23
C GLU A 28 -20.35 5.24 -16.06
N GLU A 29 -20.06 5.70 -17.27
CA GLU A 29 -19.05 5.12 -18.15
C GLU A 29 -17.64 5.39 -17.61
N VAL A 30 -17.40 6.61 -17.10
CA VAL A 30 -16.14 6.95 -16.42
C VAL A 30 -15.94 6.04 -15.21
N LEU A 31 -16.99 5.84 -14.41
CA LEU A 31 -16.93 4.96 -13.25
C LEU A 31 -16.64 3.51 -13.66
N GLU A 32 -17.24 3.02 -14.75
CA GLU A 32 -17.01 1.67 -15.22
C GLU A 32 -15.60 1.49 -15.80
N ILE A 33 -15.11 2.43 -16.61
CA ILE A 33 -13.72 2.45 -17.10
C ILE A 33 -12.73 2.50 -15.94
N VAL A 34 -13.01 3.29 -14.90
CA VAL A 34 -12.16 3.36 -13.71
C VAL A 34 -12.20 2.03 -12.96
N LYS A 35 -13.36 1.43 -12.74
CA LYS A 35 -13.48 0.10 -12.12
C LYS A 35 -12.76 -0.96 -12.93
N GLU A 36 -12.93 -0.98 -14.25
CA GLU A 36 -12.27 -1.92 -15.16
C GLU A 36 -10.76 -1.74 -15.12
N ARG A 37 -10.25 -0.50 -15.17
CA ARG A 37 -8.80 -0.23 -15.03
C ARG A 37 -8.27 -0.57 -13.64
N LEU A 38 -9.08 -0.43 -12.59
CA LEU A 38 -8.76 -0.86 -11.23
C LEU A 38 -8.82 -2.39 -11.09
N HIS A 39 -9.66 -3.07 -11.87
CA HIS A 39 -9.79 -4.54 -11.92
C HIS A 39 -8.69 -5.19 -12.78
N ASP A 40 -8.37 -4.61 -13.95
CA ASP A 40 -7.34 -5.09 -14.88
C ASP A 40 -5.93 -4.91 -14.32
N LYS A 41 -5.73 -3.93 -13.44
CA LYS A 41 -4.65 -3.99 -12.47
C LYS A 41 -5.04 -5.02 -11.41
N LYS A 42 -4.73 -6.30 -11.66
CA LYS A 42 -4.60 -7.40 -10.66
C LYS A 42 -3.57 -7.11 -9.56
N GLU A 43 -3.26 -5.85 -9.34
CA GLU A 43 -2.34 -5.39 -8.33
C GLU A 43 -3.03 -5.54 -6.97
N PRO A 44 -2.50 -6.39 -6.08
CA PRO A 44 -3.09 -6.56 -4.77
C PRO A 44 -3.01 -5.25 -4.00
N LEU A 45 -4.12 -4.88 -3.38
CA LEU A 45 -4.17 -3.83 -2.38
C LEU A 45 -3.96 -4.43 -0.99
N LEU A 46 -3.05 -3.84 -0.22
CA LEU A 46 -2.73 -4.24 1.14
C LEU A 46 -3.48 -3.34 2.12
N PRO A 47 -4.33 -3.87 3.03
CA PRO A 47 -4.93 -3.07 4.09
C PRO A 47 -3.83 -2.45 4.95
N LEU A 48 -3.85 -1.15 5.20
CA LEU A 48 -2.78 -0.47 5.94
C LEU A 48 -2.61 -1.03 7.37
N SER A 49 -3.68 -1.55 7.96
CA SER A 49 -3.67 -2.17 9.29
C SER A 49 -2.77 -3.40 9.40
N ILE A 50 -2.43 -4.09 8.31
CA ILE A 50 -1.51 -5.23 8.37
C ILE A 50 -0.12 -4.79 8.86
N PHE A 51 0.27 -3.55 8.59
CA PHE A 51 1.56 -2.97 9.00
C PHE A 51 1.56 -2.44 10.43
N SER A 52 0.42 -2.46 11.13
CA SER A 52 0.29 -2.03 12.52
C SER A 52 0.72 -3.14 13.48
N ASN A 53 1.93 -3.66 13.28
CA ASN A 53 2.51 -4.72 14.08
C ASN A 53 4.01 -4.49 14.29
N ASP A 54 4.50 -4.85 15.47
CA ASP A 54 5.90 -4.72 15.86
C ASP A 54 6.70 -6.01 15.63
N SER A 55 6.01 -7.16 15.54
CA SER A 55 6.59 -8.50 15.54
C SER A 55 7.16 -8.92 14.17
N LEU A 56 6.60 -8.40 13.07
CA LEU A 56 7.06 -8.68 11.71
C LEU A 56 7.68 -7.42 11.09
N SER A 57 8.73 -7.64 10.30
CA SER A 57 9.22 -6.60 9.40
C SER A 57 8.20 -6.35 8.26
N PRO A 58 8.22 -5.19 7.60
CA PRO A 58 7.29 -4.90 6.51
C PRO A 58 7.31 -5.94 5.38
N LEU A 59 8.48 -6.48 5.01
CA LEU A 59 8.56 -7.53 3.99
C LEU A 59 7.93 -8.85 4.47
N GLU A 60 8.14 -9.22 5.73
CA GLU A 60 7.49 -10.38 6.36
C GLU A 60 5.97 -10.19 6.37
N THR A 61 5.49 -9.01 6.78
CA THR A 61 4.06 -8.67 6.77
C THR A 61 3.42 -8.81 5.39
N ILE A 62 4.01 -8.21 4.36
CA ILE A 62 3.50 -8.29 2.98
C ILE A 62 3.47 -9.73 2.50
N THR A 63 4.56 -10.46 2.71
CA THR A 63 4.69 -11.85 2.27
C THR A 63 3.66 -12.74 2.94
N THR A 64 3.47 -12.61 4.26
CA THR A 64 2.46 -13.35 5.03
C THR A 64 1.05 -13.03 4.55
N TYR A 65 0.70 -11.76 4.35
CA TYR A 65 -0.62 -11.38 3.87
C TYR A 65 -0.91 -11.96 2.48
N LEU A 66 0.01 -11.77 1.52
CA LEU A 66 -0.17 -12.27 0.16
C LEU A 66 -0.22 -13.80 0.12
N LYS A 67 0.53 -14.49 0.99
CA LYS A 67 0.55 -15.94 1.03
C LYS A 67 -0.71 -16.53 1.67
N GLU A 68 -1.14 -16.00 2.82
CA GLU A 68 -2.20 -16.61 3.62
C GLU A 68 -3.59 -16.06 3.29
N GLN A 69 -3.72 -14.76 3.03
CA GLN A 69 -5.02 -14.09 2.82
C GLN A 69 -5.38 -13.94 1.33
N ARG A 70 -4.39 -14.01 0.45
CA ARG A 70 -4.58 -13.96 -1.01
C ARG A 70 -4.19 -15.25 -1.74
N ASN A 71 -3.67 -16.24 -1.00
CA ASN A 71 -3.27 -17.55 -1.53
C ASN A 71 -2.28 -17.50 -2.72
N TYR A 72 -1.44 -16.47 -2.81
CA TYR A 72 -0.46 -16.37 -3.89
C TYR A 72 0.68 -17.39 -3.74
N SER A 73 1.23 -17.81 -4.87
CA SER A 73 2.47 -18.61 -4.90
C SER A 73 3.69 -17.74 -4.57
N TYR A 74 4.79 -18.33 -4.11
CA TYR A 74 6.03 -17.57 -3.86
C TYR A 74 6.55 -16.91 -5.14
N ARG A 75 6.48 -17.62 -6.28
CA ARG A 75 6.77 -17.08 -7.60
C ARG A 75 5.94 -15.83 -7.92
N THR A 76 4.64 -15.85 -7.63
CA THR A 76 3.76 -14.70 -7.85
C THR A 76 4.12 -13.53 -6.94
N ILE A 77 4.36 -13.78 -5.65
CA ILE A 77 4.77 -12.75 -4.69
C ILE A 77 6.10 -12.12 -5.09
N ALA A 78 7.06 -12.94 -5.52
CA ALA A 78 8.35 -12.53 -6.04
C ALA A 78 8.20 -11.59 -7.26
N ALA A 79 7.37 -11.98 -8.23
CA ALA A 79 7.07 -11.15 -9.40
C ALA A 79 6.41 -9.81 -9.02
N LEU A 80 5.43 -9.84 -8.11
CA LEU A 80 4.72 -8.64 -7.63
C LEU A 80 5.65 -7.65 -6.94
N LEU A 81 6.61 -8.15 -6.14
CA LEU A 81 7.57 -7.32 -5.38
C LEU A 81 8.86 -7.04 -6.13
N ASN A 82 9.01 -7.54 -7.37
CA ASN A 82 10.25 -7.47 -8.16
C ASN A 82 11.46 -8.04 -7.38
N ARG A 83 11.29 -9.22 -6.77
CA ARG A 83 12.28 -9.91 -5.92
C ARG A 83 12.48 -11.36 -6.36
N ASN A 84 13.53 -11.99 -5.86
CA ASN A 84 13.78 -13.43 -6.09
C ASN A 84 12.87 -14.30 -5.21
N GLU A 85 12.42 -15.45 -5.74
CA GLU A 85 11.51 -16.38 -5.07
C GLU A 85 12.10 -17.01 -3.79
N GLY A 86 13.37 -17.43 -3.82
CA GLY A 86 14.03 -18.03 -2.65
C GLY A 86 13.98 -17.15 -1.39
N PRO A 87 14.39 -15.87 -1.46
CA PRO A 87 14.25 -14.93 -0.35
C PRO A 87 12.81 -14.74 0.14
N ILE A 88 11.81 -14.77 -0.74
CA ILE A 88 10.39 -14.68 -0.34
C ILE A 88 9.98 -15.89 0.51
N ALA A 89 10.35 -17.11 0.10
CA ALA A 89 10.04 -18.32 0.86
C ALA A 89 10.73 -18.33 2.25
N VAL A 90 12.00 -17.90 2.32
CA VAL A 90 12.72 -17.77 3.60
C VAL A 90 12.07 -16.70 4.50
N THR A 91 11.68 -15.57 3.92
CA THR A 91 10.98 -14.49 4.62
C THR A 91 9.68 -15.00 5.23
N TYR A 92 8.86 -15.72 4.45
CA TYR A 92 7.61 -16.30 4.93
C TYR A 92 7.84 -17.28 6.10
N ARG A 93 8.86 -18.15 6.00
CA ARG A 93 9.18 -19.09 7.07
C ARG A 93 9.55 -18.37 8.37
N ARG A 94 10.43 -17.37 8.31
CA ARG A 94 10.80 -16.52 9.47
C ARG A 94 9.60 -15.78 10.03
N ALA A 95 8.71 -15.30 9.16
CA ALA A 95 7.48 -14.64 9.58
C ALA A 95 6.59 -15.60 10.39
N ARG A 96 6.43 -16.85 9.95
CA ARG A 96 5.65 -17.86 10.68
C ARG A 96 6.24 -18.21 12.05
N GLU A 97 7.56 -18.19 12.20
CA GLU A 97 8.24 -18.44 13.48
C GLU A 97 8.00 -17.29 14.49
N LYS A 98 7.94 -16.04 13.99
CA LYS A 98 7.71 -14.84 14.82
C LYS A 98 6.23 -14.55 15.10
N LYS A 99 5.35 -14.94 14.18
CA LYS A 99 3.94 -14.56 14.19
C LYS A 99 3.19 -15.30 15.29
N LYS A 100 2.67 -14.55 16.25
CA LYS A 100 1.83 -15.06 17.34
C LYS A 100 0.34 -15.11 16.99
N GLU A 101 -0.12 -14.19 16.13
CA GLU A 101 -1.54 -13.96 15.82
C GLU A 101 -1.75 -13.62 14.34
N GLN A 102 -2.99 -13.72 13.86
CA GLN A 102 -3.34 -13.35 12.48
C GLN A 102 -3.17 -11.85 12.23
N LEU A 103 -2.88 -11.47 10.98
CA LEU A 103 -2.74 -10.05 10.62
C LEU A 103 -4.11 -9.37 10.67
N ASN A 104 -4.17 -8.19 11.29
CA ASN A 104 -5.37 -7.36 11.24
C ASN A 104 -5.59 -6.84 9.81
N THR A 105 -6.72 -7.16 9.21
CA THR A 105 -7.11 -6.72 7.86
C THR A 105 -8.23 -5.67 7.87
N SER A 106 -8.67 -5.22 9.05
CA SER A 106 -9.66 -4.15 9.20
C SER A 106 -8.99 -2.79 8.95
N SER A 107 -9.06 -2.31 7.70
CA SER A 107 -8.63 -0.95 7.36
C SER A 107 -9.50 -0.38 6.24
N SER A 108 -9.74 0.93 6.32
CA SER A 108 -10.34 1.70 5.22
C SER A 108 -9.29 2.31 4.28
N SER A 109 -8.00 2.18 4.62
CA SER A 109 -6.88 2.67 3.82
C SER A 109 -6.07 1.50 3.27
N PHE A 110 -5.65 1.63 2.02
CA PHE A 110 -4.96 0.57 1.29
C PHE A 110 -3.66 1.07 0.66
N VAL A 111 -2.71 0.16 0.56
CA VAL A 111 -1.39 0.39 -0.02
C VAL A 111 -1.23 -0.51 -1.25
N PRO A 112 -1.02 0.05 -2.45
CA PRO A 112 -0.77 -0.74 -3.65
C PRO A 112 0.55 -1.52 -3.56
N VAL A 113 0.59 -2.79 -3.96
CA VAL A 113 1.83 -3.59 -3.89
C VAL A 113 2.94 -3.04 -4.80
N SER A 114 2.60 -2.35 -5.88
CA SER A 114 3.57 -1.81 -6.85
C SER A 114 4.57 -0.84 -6.24
N ILE A 115 4.23 -0.14 -5.15
CA ILE A 115 5.16 0.78 -4.48
C ILE A 115 6.41 0.05 -3.95
N PHE A 116 6.32 -1.26 -3.74
CA PHE A 116 7.40 -2.09 -3.21
C PHE A 116 8.31 -2.70 -4.27
N ARG A 117 8.10 -2.38 -5.56
CA ARG A 117 8.94 -2.84 -6.67
C ARG A 117 10.23 -2.04 -6.83
N SER A 118 10.35 -0.91 -6.15
CA SER A 118 11.51 -0.01 -6.21
C SER A 118 12.75 -0.60 -5.55
N LYS A 119 13.92 0.00 -5.82
CA LYS A 119 15.20 -0.37 -5.20
C LYS A 119 15.31 0.06 -3.73
N THR A 120 14.39 0.88 -3.24
CA THR A 120 14.32 1.30 -1.84
C THR A 120 13.89 0.14 -0.95
N SER A 121 14.19 0.23 0.35
CA SER A 121 13.68 -0.76 1.29
C SER A 121 12.15 -0.69 1.38
N VAL A 122 11.52 -1.80 1.76
CA VAL A 122 10.05 -1.89 1.87
C VAL A 122 9.50 -0.82 2.83
N LEU A 123 10.20 -0.55 3.94
CA LEU A 123 9.77 0.48 4.90
C LEU A 123 9.94 1.89 4.33
N GLU A 124 11.01 2.15 3.57
CA GLU A 124 11.20 3.42 2.87
C GLU A 124 10.07 3.67 1.86
N SER A 125 9.76 2.68 1.02
CA SER A 125 8.66 2.80 0.04
C SER A 125 7.32 3.04 0.73
N LEU A 126 7.02 2.31 1.82
CA LEU A 126 5.80 2.51 2.58
C LEU A 126 5.70 3.92 3.15
N VAL A 127 6.76 4.40 3.82
CA VAL A 127 6.75 5.73 4.45
C VAL A 127 6.66 6.84 3.42
N LEU A 128 7.36 6.72 2.28
CA LEU A 128 7.24 7.67 1.16
C LEU A 128 5.80 7.74 0.66
N TYR A 129 5.18 6.60 0.35
CA TYR A 129 3.80 6.56 -0.12
C TYR A 129 2.80 7.18 0.87
N LEU A 130 2.94 6.85 2.17
CA LEU A 130 2.04 7.42 3.19
C LEU A 130 2.22 8.94 3.33
N LYS A 131 3.45 9.44 3.15
CA LYS A 131 3.76 10.86 3.32
C LYS A 131 3.43 11.69 2.09
N ASP A 132 3.86 11.24 0.93
CA ASP A 132 3.84 12.01 -0.32
C ASP A 132 2.54 11.76 -1.10
N ASP A 133 2.05 10.52 -1.18
CA ASP A 133 0.80 10.18 -1.90
C ASP A 133 -0.45 10.32 -1.02
N LEU A 134 -0.39 9.86 0.24
CA LEU A 134 -1.53 9.97 1.18
C LEU A 134 -1.50 11.21 2.08
N SER A 135 -0.49 12.07 1.93
CA SER A 135 -0.37 13.33 2.68
C SER A 135 -0.40 13.20 4.20
N MET A 136 -0.09 12.02 4.77
CA MET A 136 -0.06 11.82 6.21
C MET A 136 1.14 12.55 6.83
N ASN A 137 0.99 13.06 8.06
CA ASN A 137 2.15 13.59 8.79
C ASN A 137 2.99 12.45 9.41
N LEU A 138 4.26 12.73 9.70
CA LEU A 138 5.19 11.69 10.20
C LEU A 138 4.76 11.11 11.55
N THR A 139 4.07 11.90 12.39
CA THR A 139 3.52 11.45 13.67
C THR A 139 2.36 10.46 13.45
N GLN A 140 1.45 10.74 12.54
CA GLN A 140 0.38 9.82 12.15
C GLN A 140 0.94 8.52 11.58
N ILE A 141 1.96 8.61 10.73
CA ILE A 141 2.63 7.44 10.15
C ILE A 141 3.27 6.58 11.27
N ALA A 142 3.95 7.22 12.23
CA ALA A 142 4.51 6.54 13.39
C ALA A 142 3.45 5.76 14.20
N HIS A 143 2.30 6.40 14.47
CA HIS A 143 1.20 5.74 15.16
C HIS A 143 0.61 4.57 14.37
N VAL A 144 0.33 4.77 13.08
CA VAL A 144 -0.31 3.74 12.24
C VAL A 144 0.60 2.52 12.05
N LEU A 145 1.89 2.74 11.84
CA LEU A 145 2.87 1.68 11.67
C LEU A 145 3.39 1.08 12.99
N ARG A 146 2.98 1.64 14.14
CA ARG A 146 3.51 1.32 15.49
C ARG A 146 5.05 1.37 15.51
N ARG A 147 5.61 2.45 14.99
CA ARG A 147 7.06 2.71 14.95
C ARG A 147 7.38 4.02 15.65
N ASP A 148 8.61 4.13 16.15
CA ASP A 148 9.10 5.39 16.71
C ASP A 148 9.14 6.49 15.66
N HIS A 149 8.78 7.70 16.07
CA HIS A 149 8.80 8.87 15.20
C HIS A 149 10.18 9.12 14.57
N THR A 150 11.26 8.91 15.34
CA THR A 150 12.65 9.04 14.86
C THR A 150 12.99 8.04 13.76
N THR A 151 12.47 6.81 13.88
CA THR A 151 12.60 5.78 12.84
C THR A 151 11.89 6.20 11.57
N VAL A 152 10.63 6.62 11.68
CA VAL A 152 9.83 7.08 10.52
C VAL A 152 10.49 8.26 9.82
N TRP A 153 10.95 9.27 10.57
CA TRP A 153 11.65 10.43 10.02
C TRP A 153 12.94 10.04 9.29
N THR A 154 13.75 9.17 9.91
CA THR A 154 15.02 8.72 9.32
C THR A 154 14.78 7.93 8.03
N VAL A 155 13.79 7.05 8.03
CA VAL A 155 13.38 6.26 6.87
C VAL A 155 12.89 7.19 5.76
N TYR A 156 12.01 8.14 6.06
CA TYR A 156 11.51 9.11 5.08
C TYR A 156 12.66 9.85 4.39
N ARG A 157 13.58 10.42 5.20
CA ARG A 157 14.74 11.15 4.69
C ARG A 157 15.65 10.29 3.82
N ARG A 158 15.91 9.04 4.22
CA ARG A 158 16.73 8.11 3.43
C ARG A 158 16.07 7.70 2.13
N GLY A 159 14.76 7.44 2.15
CA GLY A 159 13.97 7.12 0.96
C GLY A 159 13.99 8.28 -0.04
N LYS A 160 13.74 9.51 0.44
CA LYS A 160 13.70 10.71 -0.40
C LYS A 160 15.03 10.99 -1.12
N ASN A 161 16.15 10.66 -0.51
CA ASN A 161 17.48 10.82 -1.14
C ASN A 161 17.79 9.76 -2.22
N LYS A 162 17.00 8.69 -2.33
CA LYS A 162 17.17 7.59 -3.29
C LYS A 162 16.20 7.67 -4.48
N THR A 163 15.26 8.62 -4.43
CA THR A 163 14.21 8.84 -5.43
C THR A 163 14.58 10.06 -6.26
#